data_AF-A0A3D5N7U3-F1
#
_entry.id   AF-A0A3D5N7U3-F1
#
_cell.length_a   1.000
_cell.length_b   1.000
_cell.length_c   1.000
_cell.angle_alpha   90.00
_cell.angle_beta   90.00
_cell.angle_gamma   90.00
#
_symmetry.space_group_name_H-M   'P 1'
#
loop_
_entity.id
_entity.type
_entity.pdbx_description
1 polymer ?
#
loop_
_entity_poly.entity_id
_entity_poly.type
_entity_poly.pdbx_seq_one_letter_code
_entity_poly.pdbx_strand_id
1 'polypeptide(L)'
;MIPYNAPAGEETVLIVDHGESFDGSMAGCEVLPACDQYTEQAEEFAQAILTQTPLPYGIEDSIASMRVLDAIFASEAQQKWVNV
;
A
#
# COMPACT_ATOMS: atom_id res chain seq x y z
N MET A 1 11.66 8.43 -7.50
CA MET A 1 10.40 7.67 -7.51
C MET A 1 9.83 7.75 -6.11
N ILE A 2 8.57 8.16 -5.98
CA ILE A 2 7.88 8.28 -4.71
C ILE A 2 6.55 7.52 -4.86
N PRO A 3 6.47 6.26 -4.42
CA PRO A 3 5.30 5.42 -4.72
C PRO A 3 4.09 5.67 -3.81
N TYR A 4 4.28 6.23 -2.62
CA TYR A 4 3.20 6.33 -1.61
C TYR A 4 2.71 7.75 -1.34
N ASN A 5 3.48 8.77 -1.73
CA ASN A 5 3.15 10.19 -1.57
C ASN A 5 3.54 10.96 -2.84
N ALA A 6 3.18 10.40 -3.99
CA ALA A 6 3.44 11.00 -5.28
C ALA A 6 2.81 12.41 -5.37
N PRO A 7 3.45 13.36 -6.06
CA PRO A 7 2.83 14.66 -6.32
C PRO A 7 1.53 14.51 -7.11
N ALA A 8 0.45 15.18 -6.70
CA ALA A 8 -0.87 15.03 -7.30
C ALA A 8 -0.96 15.36 -8.81
N GLY A 9 -0.03 16.19 -9.31
CA GLY A 9 0.03 16.59 -10.72
C GLY A 9 0.98 15.75 -11.57
N GLU A 10 1.57 14.69 -11.03
CA GLU A 10 2.57 13.86 -11.70
C GLU A 10 2.14 12.38 -11.73
N GLU A 11 2.64 11.64 -12.71
CA GLU A 11 2.42 10.20 -12.79
C GLU A 11 3.03 9.47 -11.59
N THR A 12 2.35 8.42 -11.11
CA THR A 12 2.88 7.53 -10.06
C THR A 12 3.45 6.28 -10.70
N VAL A 13 4.71 5.98 -10.41
CA VAL A 13 5.38 4.76 -10.88
C VAL A 13 5.41 3.75 -9.74
N LEU A 14 4.81 2.59 -9.97
CA LEU A 14 4.84 1.43 -9.08
C LEU A 14 5.78 0.38 -9.66
N ILE A 15 6.72 -0.08 -8.83
CA ILE A 15 7.55 -1.24 -9.15
C ILE A 15 7.02 -2.41 -8.35
N VAL A 16 6.61 -3.47 -9.06
CA VAL A 16 6.03 -4.67 -8.46
C VAL A 16 6.94 -5.83 -8.78
N ASP A 17 7.61 -6.36 -7.76
CA ASP A 17 8.47 -7.53 -7.90
C ASP A 17 7.80 -8.76 -7.26
N HIS A 18 7.65 -9.81 -8.05
CA HIS A 18 7.11 -11.10 -7.63
C HIS A 18 8.19 -12.07 -7.13
N GLY A 19 9.45 -11.65 -7.10
CA GLY A 19 10.59 -12.45 -6.64
C GLY A 19 11.10 -13.45 -7.69
N GLU A 20 10.79 -13.23 -8.97
CA GLU A 20 11.20 -14.12 -10.06
C GLU A 20 12.69 -14.01 -10.40
N SER A 21 13.34 -12.89 -10.04
CA SER A 21 14.79 -12.71 -10.13
C SER A 21 15.37 -12.06 -8.87
N PHE A 22 16.58 -12.46 -8.49
CA PHE A 22 17.25 -11.91 -7.30
C PHE A 22 17.80 -10.49 -7.50
N ASP A 23 17.93 -10.06 -8.75
CA ASP A 23 18.46 -8.75 -9.13
C ASP A 23 17.34 -7.74 -9.48
N GLY A 24 16.07 -8.14 -9.36
CA GLY A 24 14.92 -7.32 -9.71
C GLY A 24 14.76 -7.03 -11.20
N SER A 25 15.55 -7.65 -12.08
CA SER A 25 15.46 -7.48 -13.54
C SER A 25 14.11 -7.90 -14.13
N MET A 26 13.37 -8.76 -13.40
CA MET A 26 12.01 -9.19 -13.77
C MET A 26 10.90 -8.43 -13.05
N ALA A 27 11.23 -7.38 -12.28
CA ALA A 27 10.21 -6.56 -11.64
C ALA A 27 9.35 -5.83 -12.70
N GLY A 28 8.04 -5.89 -12.53
CA GLY A 28 7.08 -5.15 -13.33
C GLY A 28 7.11 -3.65 -13.00
N CYS A 29 6.74 -2.84 -13.99
CA CYS A 29 6.59 -1.39 -13.85
C CYS A 29 5.19 -1.00 -14.30
N GLU A 30 4.40 -0.45 -13.37
CA GLU A 30 3.08 0.09 -13.65
C GLU A 30 3.12 1.62 -13.51
N VAL A 31 2.55 2.32 -14.49
CA VAL A 31 2.45 3.79 -14.48
C VAL A 31 0.98 4.15 -14.32
N LEU A 32 0.66 4.76 -13.19
CA LEU A 32 -0.64 5.33 -12.93
C LEU A 32 -0.66 6.79 -13.40
N PRO A 33 -1.76 7.26 -14.02
CA PRO A 33 -1.89 8.66 -14.41
C PRO A 33 -1.83 9.57 -13.18
N ALA A 34 -1.52 10.85 -13.40
CA ALA A 34 -1.57 11.84 -12.34
C ALA A 34 -2.97 11.88 -11.69
N CYS A 35 -3.00 11.75 -10.37
CA CYS A 35 -4.21 11.85 -9.57
C CYS A 35 -3.92 12.51 -8.23
N ASP A 36 -4.90 13.22 -7.70
CA ASP A 36 -4.85 13.68 -6.31
C ASP A 36 -5.32 12.55 -5.39
N GLN A 37 -4.39 11.67 -5.04
CA GLN A 37 -4.66 10.48 -4.23
C GLN A 37 -5.38 10.77 -2.90
N TYR A 38 -5.19 11.96 -2.31
CA TYR A 38 -5.83 12.32 -1.05
C TYR A 38 -7.26 12.80 -1.26
N THR A 39 -7.52 13.52 -2.35
CA THR A 39 -8.87 13.91 -2.76
C THR A 39 -9.68 12.66 -3.12
N GLU A 40 -9.14 11.77 -3.97
CA GLU A 40 -9.81 10.51 -4.34
C GLU A 40 -10.14 9.65 -3.11
N GLN A 41 -9.21 9.53 -2.16
CA GLN A 41 -9.44 8.80 -0.90
C GLN A 41 -10.59 9.41 -0.09
N ALA A 42 -10.64 10.73 0.03
CA ALA A 42 -11.68 11.42 0.79
C ALA A 42 -13.05 11.31 0.10
N GLU A 43 -13.08 11.43 -1.23
CA GLU A 43 -14.29 11.32 -2.03
C GLU A 43 -14.86 9.90 -1.97
N GLU A 44 -14.05 8.86 -2.16
CA GLU A 44 -14.49 7.46 -2.06
C GLU A 44 -15.03 7.13 -0.66
N PHE A 45 -14.38 7.63 0.39
CA PHE A 45 -14.88 7.49 1.76
C PHE A 45 -16.24 8.17 1.95
N ALA A 46 -16.40 9.41 1.46
CA ALA A 46 -17.66 10.13 1.53
C ALA A 46 -18.77 9.44 0.72
N GLN A 47 -18.44 8.94 -0.48
CA GLN A 47 -19.37 8.18 -1.31
C GLN A 47 -19.84 6.90 -0.62
N ALA A 48 -18.94 6.13 -0.02
CA ALA A 48 -19.29 4.93 0.73
C ALA A 48 -20.30 5.22 1.86
N ILE A 49 -20.11 6.32 2.59
CA ILE A 49 -21.06 6.77 3.63
C ILE A 49 -22.42 7.12 3.02
N LEU A 50 -22.44 7.97 1.98
CA LEU A 50 -23.68 8.48 1.38
C LEU A 50 -24.51 7.38 0.73
N THR A 51 -23.83 6.43 0.10
CA THR A 51 -24.45 5.33 -0.65
C THR A 51 -24.66 4.07 0.18
N GLN A 52 -24.16 4.04 1.42
CA GLN A 52 -24.13 2.87 2.29
C GLN A 52 -23.46 1.65 1.64
N THR A 53 -22.46 1.92 0.79
CA THR A 53 -21.70 0.88 0.10
C THR A 53 -20.53 0.45 0.98
N PRO A 54 -20.25 -0.86 1.13
CA PRO A 54 -19.09 -1.31 1.87
C PRO A 54 -17.80 -0.82 1.19
N LEU A 55 -16.86 -0.34 1.99
CA LEU A 55 -15.51 -0.06 1.50
C LEU A 55 -14.83 -1.36 1.08
N PRO A 56 -13.94 -1.32 0.07
CA PRO A 56 -13.20 -2.49 -0.38
C PRO A 56 -12.30 -3.08 0.71
N TYR A 57 -11.86 -2.24 1.66
CA TYR A 57 -10.98 -2.60 2.77
C TYR A 57 -11.57 -2.09 4.09
N GLY A 58 -11.56 -2.95 5.11
CA GLY A 58 -12.13 -2.65 6.43
C GLY A 58 -11.08 -2.34 7.48
N ILE A 59 -11.52 -2.14 8.72
CA ILE A 59 -10.62 -1.96 9.88
C ILE A 59 -9.71 -3.18 10.06
N GLU A 60 -10.16 -4.38 9.70
CA GLU A 60 -9.38 -5.61 9.79
C GLU A 60 -8.06 -5.55 9.00
N ASP A 61 -8.05 -4.90 7.83
CA ASP A 61 -6.81 -4.71 7.05
C ASP A 61 -5.84 -3.75 7.75
N SER A 62 -6.37 -2.74 8.44
CA SER A 62 -5.54 -1.83 9.25
C SER A 62 -4.94 -2.57 10.44
N ILE A 63 -5.72 -3.43 11.11
CA ILE A 63 -5.24 -4.27 12.21
C ILE A 63 -4.17 -5.25 11.71
N ALA A 64 -4.38 -5.90 10.57
CA ALA A 64 -3.39 -6.79 9.97
C ALA A 64 -2.09 -6.05 9.66
N SER A 65 -2.19 -4.83 9.11
CA SER A 65 -1.03 -3.97 8.85
C SER A 65 -0.27 -3.61 10.13
N MET A 66 -0.95 -3.32 11.24
CA MET A 66 -0.30 -3.06 12.53
C MET A 66 0.40 -4.31 13.09
N ARG A 67 -0.19 -5.50 12.94
CA ARG A 67 0.47 -6.77 13.34
C ARG A 67 1.76 -7.02 12.57
N VAL A 68 1.80 -6.65 11.29
CA VAL A 68 3.04 -6.72 10.49
C VAL A 68 4.11 -5.79 11.07
N LEU A 69 3.75 -4.55 11.42
CA LEU A 69 4.69 -3.61 12.06
C LEU A 69 5.21 -4.15 13.40
N ASP A 70 4.33 -4.68 14.25
CA ASP A 70 4.70 -5.31 15.52
C ASP A 70 5.68 -6.47 15.30
N ALA A 71 5.43 -7.32 14.30
CA ALA A 71 6.31 -8.43 13.95
C ALA A 71 7.68 -7.96 13.44
N ILE A 72 7.76 -6.83 12.72
CA ILE A 72 9.03 -6.22 12.29
C ILE A 72 9.86 -5.82 13.51
N PHE A 73 9.26 -5.12 14.48
CA PHE A 73 9.96 -4.75 15.72
C PHE A 73 10.38 -5.98 16.54
N ALA A 74 9.51 -6.99 16.63
CA ALA A 74 9.81 -8.24 17.33
C ALA A 74 10.93 -9.03 16.65
N SER A 75 10.98 -9.03 15.32
CA SER A 75 12.02 -9.68 14.51
C SER A 75 13.39 -9.06 14.76
N GLU A 76 13.46 -7.73 14.80
CA GLU A 76 14.68 -6.99 15.14
C GLU A 76 15.16 -7.35 16.56
N ALA A 77 14.28 -7.29 17.55
CA ALA A 77 14.63 -7.58 18.94
C ALA A 77 15.11 -9.04 19.13
N GLN A 78 14.58 -9.99 18.36
CA GLN A 78 14.89 -11.42 18.47
C GLN A 78 15.96 -11.90 17.49
N GLN A 79 16.39 -11.05 16.55
CA GLN A 79 17.35 -11.39 15.49
C GLN A 79 16.95 -12.63 14.68
N LYS A 80 15.64 -12.80 14.42
CA LYS A 80 15.10 -13.92 13.64
C LYS A 80 13.74 -13.56 13.05
N TRP A 81 13.32 -14.30 12.03
CA TRP A 81 11.97 -14.23 11.48
C TRP A 81 10.90 -14.51 12.54
N VAL A 82 9.85 -13.68 12.52
CA VAL A 82 8.67 -13.78 13.38
C VAL A 82 7.44 -13.90 12.49
N ASN A 83 6.57 -14.86 12.80
CA ASN A 83 5.29 -15.01 12.09
C ASN A 83 4.32 -13.90 12.51
N VAL A 84 3.54 -13.42 11.54
CA VAL A 84 2.40 -12.52 11.74
C VAL A 84 1.14 -13.33 12.04
#